data_AF-A0A5C9EDE1-F1
#
_entry.id   AF-A0A5C9EDE1-F1
#
_cell.length_a   1.000
_cell.length_b   1.000
_cell.length_c   1.000
_cell.angle_alpha   90.00
_cell.angle_beta   90.00
_cell.angle_gamma   90.00
#
_symmetry.space_group_name_H-M   'P 1'
#
loop_
_entity.id
_entity.type
_entity.pdbx_description
1 polymer ?
#
loop_
_entity_poly.entity_id
_entity_poly.type
_entity_poly.pdbx_seq_one_letter_code
_entity_poly.pdbx_strand_id
1 'polypeptide(L)'
;MSWTPESIWTPELIQMAVYQDNPHLYYDVFCMLALAAWNTEDVMLGTSVTETFRRHPAILAQKFLTLDQISKGRMVLGIGAGEGENIVPYGIKFEKPVSRLEESLEIIRLLWESKEKVSYEGEFWTLKDAVLTIPPYKKEKYPPIWIAAHGPKMLELTGKYGDGWLPAYSDPKAYKMRLDHIYRAAKKHDRDPSEITPGLFTYIVIDEEHNVCDELIATPYVKNMLLTFPNSVFAEYDMKHPLGEDFYGLIDYIPTKFDKETIMEAISKIPHKICNDTILHGTPDEIIGKIEEYAKVGLEHIVLTNITFMSDISKIKSSFSGMKKVLEYFKS
;
A
#
# COMPACT_ATOMS: atom_id res chain seq x y z
N MET A 1 -5.03 -7.95 -9.02
CA MET A 1 -5.23 -9.20 -8.29
C MET A 1 -5.14 -8.91 -6.80
N SER A 2 -5.86 -9.69 -6.00
CA SER A 2 -5.72 -9.70 -4.54
C SER A 2 -4.59 -10.65 -4.15
N TRP A 3 -4.24 -10.67 -2.87
CA TRP A 3 -3.32 -11.65 -2.28
C TRP A 3 -4.02 -12.86 -1.65
N THR A 4 -5.26 -13.15 -2.06
CA THR A 4 -6.03 -14.30 -1.56
C THR A 4 -6.26 -15.30 -2.67
N PRO A 5 -5.77 -16.54 -2.54
CA PRO A 5 -6.02 -17.62 -3.51
C PRO A 5 -7.51 -17.90 -3.68
N GLU A 6 -7.95 -18.12 -4.92
CA GLU A 6 -9.34 -18.51 -5.23
C GLU A 6 -9.73 -19.81 -4.54
N SER A 7 -8.74 -20.69 -4.31
CA SER A 7 -8.90 -21.99 -3.67
C SER A 7 -9.38 -21.92 -2.21
N ILE A 8 -9.16 -20.80 -1.52
CA ILE A 8 -9.65 -20.55 -0.15
C ILE A 8 -10.76 -19.51 -0.09
N TRP A 9 -11.15 -18.92 -1.22
CA TRP A 9 -12.21 -17.93 -1.31
C TRP A 9 -13.60 -18.59 -1.35
N THR A 10 -13.98 -19.17 -0.21
CA THR A 10 -15.28 -19.82 -0.04
C THR A 10 -16.03 -19.25 1.16
N PRO A 11 -17.38 -19.21 1.16
CA PRO A 11 -18.17 -18.67 2.27
C PRO A 11 -17.85 -19.28 3.64
N GLU A 12 -17.38 -20.53 3.68
CA GLU A 12 -17.03 -21.23 4.92
C GLU A 12 -15.73 -20.70 5.56
N LEU A 13 -14.78 -20.23 4.74
CA LEU A 13 -13.48 -19.71 5.21
C LEU A 13 -13.45 -18.18 5.25
N ILE A 14 -14.14 -17.55 4.30
CA ILE A 14 -14.14 -16.11 4.05
C ILE A 14 -15.58 -15.72 3.68
N GLN A 15 -16.35 -15.27 4.67
CA GLN A 15 -17.78 -14.99 4.48
C GLN A 15 -18.06 -13.92 3.41
N MET A 16 -17.11 -13.01 3.14
CA MET A 16 -17.23 -12.06 2.03
C MET A 16 -17.39 -12.70 0.65
N ALA A 17 -17.01 -13.97 0.48
CA ALA A 17 -17.25 -14.74 -0.74
C ALA A 17 -18.75 -14.90 -1.08
N VAL A 18 -19.66 -14.64 -0.12
CA VAL A 18 -21.11 -14.58 -0.37
C VAL A 18 -21.51 -13.41 -1.27
N TYR A 19 -20.78 -12.29 -1.20
CA TYR A 19 -21.10 -11.04 -1.91
C TYR A 19 -20.18 -10.78 -3.10
N GLN A 20 -19.01 -11.40 -3.12
CA GLN A 20 -18.01 -11.24 -4.15
C GLN A 20 -17.56 -12.62 -4.61
N ASP A 21 -17.93 -13.01 -5.83
CA ASP A 21 -17.69 -14.36 -6.34
C ASP A 21 -16.20 -14.71 -6.51
N ASN A 22 -15.35 -13.71 -6.70
CA ASN A 22 -13.93 -13.91 -6.99
C ASN A 22 -13.04 -12.95 -6.19
N PRO A 23 -11.97 -13.41 -5.52
CA PRO A 23 -11.11 -12.56 -4.70
C PRO A 23 -10.36 -11.50 -5.53
N HIS A 24 -10.25 -11.70 -6.84
CA HIS A 24 -9.52 -10.83 -7.77
C HIS A 24 -10.41 -9.81 -8.50
N LEU A 25 -11.68 -9.67 -8.09
CA LEU A 25 -12.58 -8.67 -8.64
C LEU A 25 -12.14 -7.26 -8.22
N TYR A 26 -11.37 -6.60 -9.10
CA TYR A 26 -10.96 -5.20 -8.95
C TYR A 26 -11.32 -4.42 -10.20
N TYR A 27 -11.94 -3.26 -10.01
CA TYR A 27 -12.13 -2.28 -11.08
C TYR A 27 -10.84 -1.53 -11.38
N ASP A 28 -10.74 -0.92 -12.57
CA ASP A 28 -9.61 -0.03 -12.86
C ASP A 28 -9.62 1.17 -11.91
N VAL A 29 -8.51 1.32 -11.18
CA VAL A 29 -8.39 2.31 -10.11
C VAL A 29 -8.54 3.75 -10.61
N PHE A 30 -8.13 4.07 -11.83
CA PHE A 30 -8.22 5.44 -12.35
C PHE A 30 -9.65 5.83 -12.71
N CYS A 31 -10.42 4.88 -13.25
CA CYS A 31 -11.86 5.06 -13.46
C CYS A 31 -12.58 5.28 -12.13
N MET A 32 -12.27 4.48 -11.11
CA MET A 32 -12.87 4.62 -9.78
C MET A 32 -12.47 5.93 -9.10
N LEU A 33 -11.21 6.37 -9.23
CA LEU A 33 -10.74 7.64 -8.70
C LEU A 33 -11.40 8.84 -9.40
N ALA A 34 -11.61 8.79 -10.72
CA ALA A 34 -12.33 9.84 -11.43
C ALA A 34 -13.79 9.95 -10.96
N LEU A 35 -14.48 8.81 -10.79
CA LEU A 35 -15.84 8.77 -10.27
C LEU A 35 -15.89 9.30 -8.82
N ALA A 36 -14.98 8.85 -7.95
CA ALA A 36 -14.91 9.31 -6.57
C ALA A 36 -14.60 10.81 -6.48
N ALA A 37 -13.68 11.31 -7.31
CA ALA A 37 -13.34 12.73 -7.38
C ALA A 37 -14.54 13.59 -7.78
N TRP A 38 -15.39 13.09 -8.68
CA TRP A 38 -16.61 13.78 -9.08
C TRP A 38 -17.69 13.80 -7.99
N ASN A 39 -17.76 12.76 -7.16
CA ASN A 39 -18.79 12.61 -6.13
C ASN A 39 -18.37 13.09 -4.73
N THR A 40 -17.19 13.69 -4.59
CA THR A 40 -16.65 14.17 -3.31
C THR A 40 -16.02 15.54 -3.48
N GLU A 41 -16.03 16.35 -2.41
CA GLU A 41 -15.56 17.74 -2.48
C GLU A 41 -14.23 17.96 -1.76
N ASP A 42 -14.05 17.36 -0.57
CA ASP A 42 -12.92 17.71 0.31
C ASP A 42 -11.89 16.59 0.49
N VAL A 43 -12.30 15.32 0.36
CA VAL A 43 -11.44 14.19 0.69
C VAL A 43 -10.29 14.06 -0.31
N MET A 44 -9.07 13.82 0.18
CA MET A 44 -7.94 13.46 -0.68
C MET A 44 -8.17 12.08 -1.30
N LEU A 45 -7.71 11.90 -2.54
CA LEU A 45 -7.89 10.68 -3.31
C LEU A 45 -6.55 10.24 -3.87
N GLY A 46 -6.31 8.94 -3.97
CA GLY A 46 -5.05 8.45 -4.51
C GLY A 46 -4.99 6.94 -4.65
N THR A 47 -3.90 6.48 -5.25
CA THR A 47 -3.56 5.06 -5.32
C THR A 47 -2.77 4.62 -4.09
N SER A 48 -2.93 3.37 -3.65
CA SER A 48 -2.14 2.78 -2.55
C SER A 48 -1.78 1.32 -2.87
N VAL A 49 -0.89 1.04 -3.83
CA VAL A 49 -0.20 1.94 -4.76
C VAL A 49 -0.35 1.44 -6.21
N THR A 50 0.06 2.26 -7.19
CA THR A 50 0.23 1.84 -8.59
C THR A 50 1.69 1.51 -8.91
N GLU A 51 1.96 1.06 -10.14
CA GLU A 51 3.29 0.65 -10.62
C GLU A 51 3.48 0.95 -12.12
N THR A 52 4.71 0.82 -12.61
CA THR A 52 5.09 1.16 -14.00
C THR A 52 5.42 -0.04 -14.89
N PHE A 53 5.22 -1.28 -14.45
CA PHE A 53 5.30 -2.48 -15.28
C PHE A 53 4.14 -2.59 -16.26
N ARG A 54 2.89 -2.36 -15.80
CA ARG A 54 1.71 -2.44 -16.68
C ARG A 54 1.45 -1.14 -17.43
N ARG A 55 2.14 -0.05 -17.08
CA ARG A 55 1.81 1.32 -17.52
C ARG A 55 3.08 2.14 -17.72
N HIS A 56 3.20 2.74 -18.89
CA HIS A 56 4.28 3.65 -19.20
C HIS A 56 4.25 4.90 -18.28
N PRO A 57 5.39 5.40 -17.77
CA PRO A 57 5.43 6.54 -16.84
C PRO A 57 4.80 7.82 -17.42
N ALA A 58 4.96 8.09 -18.72
CA ALA A 58 4.28 9.21 -19.38
C ALA A 58 2.74 9.14 -19.32
N ILE A 59 2.17 7.93 -19.39
CA ILE A 59 0.72 7.72 -19.27
C ILE A 59 0.27 7.97 -17.83
N LEU A 60 1.07 7.56 -16.84
CA LEU A 60 0.78 7.86 -15.42
C LEU A 60 0.87 9.36 -15.15
N ALA A 61 1.91 10.04 -15.65
CA ALA A 61 2.07 11.48 -15.51
C ALA A 61 0.85 12.25 -16.04
N GLN A 62 0.38 11.90 -17.25
CA GLN A 62 -0.81 12.50 -17.83
C GLN A 62 -2.08 12.16 -17.03
N LYS A 63 -2.26 10.90 -16.63
CA LYS A 63 -3.43 10.46 -15.85
C LYS A 63 -3.57 11.23 -14.55
N PHE A 64 -2.48 11.38 -13.80
CA PHE A 64 -2.53 12.05 -12.50
C PHE A 64 -2.78 13.55 -12.61
N LEU A 65 -2.29 14.22 -13.66
CA LEU A 65 -2.68 15.61 -13.93
C LEU A 65 -4.15 15.75 -14.33
N THR A 66 -4.68 14.84 -15.15
CA THR A 66 -6.12 14.82 -15.47
C THR A 66 -6.97 14.61 -14.23
N LEU A 67 -6.59 13.66 -13.38
CA LEU A 67 -7.28 13.39 -12.10
C LEU A 67 -7.14 14.56 -11.11
N ASP A 68 -6.02 15.26 -11.12
CA ASP A 68 -5.81 16.48 -10.34
C ASP A 68 -6.78 17.59 -10.76
N GLN A 69 -6.98 17.78 -12.06
CA GLN A 69 -7.98 18.71 -12.59
C GLN A 69 -9.41 18.32 -12.19
N ILE A 70 -9.80 17.04 -12.33
CA ILE A 70 -11.13 16.55 -11.96
C ILE A 70 -11.37 16.73 -10.45
N SER A 71 -10.37 16.40 -9.64
CA SER A 71 -10.45 16.44 -8.18
C SER A 71 -10.22 17.84 -7.60
N LYS A 72 -9.89 18.85 -8.42
CA LYS A 72 -9.55 20.20 -7.98
C LYS A 72 -8.36 20.24 -7.00
N GLY A 73 -7.29 19.51 -7.33
CA GLY A 73 -6.05 19.56 -6.56
C GLY A 73 -6.00 18.62 -5.35
N ARG A 74 -6.78 17.52 -5.37
CA ARG A 74 -6.91 16.55 -4.26
C ARG A 74 -6.32 15.17 -4.57
N MET A 75 -5.63 15.02 -5.71
CA MET A 75 -5.11 13.73 -6.15
C MET A 75 -3.70 13.47 -5.62
N VAL A 76 -3.43 12.24 -5.16
CA VAL A 76 -2.14 11.75 -4.68
C VAL A 76 -1.69 10.56 -5.52
N LEU A 77 -0.49 10.64 -6.10
CA LEU A 77 0.13 9.51 -6.81
C LEU A 77 0.84 8.62 -5.79
N GLY A 78 0.14 7.61 -5.27
CA GLY A 78 0.81 6.54 -4.53
C GLY A 78 1.41 5.52 -5.49
N ILE A 79 2.72 5.34 -5.48
CA ILE A 79 3.47 4.48 -6.40
C ILE A 79 4.45 3.57 -5.67
N GLY A 80 4.65 2.37 -6.20
CA GLY A 80 5.61 1.41 -5.68
C GLY A 80 6.37 0.70 -6.80
N ALA A 81 7.28 -0.18 -6.40
CA ALA A 81 8.12 -0.91 -7.34
C ALA A 81 7.36 -2.04 -8.08
N GLY A 82 6.10 -2.29 -7.71
CA GLY A 82 5.31 -3.40 -8.23
C GLY A 82 5.53 -4.70 -7.46
N GLU A 83 4.59 -5.62 -7.62
CA GLU A 83 4.56 -6.90 -6.92
C GLU A 83 4.27 -8.04 -7.91
N GLY A 84 4.79 -9.23 -7.62
CA GLY A 84 4.88 -10.34 -8.58
C GLY A 84 3.51 -10.83 -9.02
N GLU A 85 2.55 -10.92 -8.10
CA GLU A 85 1.17 -11.34 -8.38
C GLU A 85 0.48 -10.43 -9.38
N ASN A 86 0.74 -9.12 -9.36
CA ASN A 86 0.07 -8.19 -10.27
C ASN A 86 0.77 -8.00 -11.63
N ILE A 87 1.89 -8.71 -11.86
CA ILE A 87 2.77 -8.51 -13.02
C ILE A 87 3.03 -9.83 -13.75
N VAL A 88 3.55 -10.84 -13.04
CA VAL A 88 4.03 -12.10 -13.64
C VAL A 88 2.90 -12.89 -14.31
N PRO A 89 1.71 -13.07 -13.72
CA PRO A 89 0.63 -13.83 -14.37
C PRO A 89 0.10 -13.19 -15.64
N TYR A 90 0.31 -11.88 -15.85
CA TYR A 90 -0.04 -11.20 -17.10
C TYR A 90 1.04 -11.33 -18.19
N GLY A 91 2.07 -12.15 -17.97
CA GLY A 91 3.16 -12.37 -18.91
C GLY A 91 4.17 -11.23 -18.98
N ILE A 92 4.15 -10.30 -18.01
CA ILE A 92 5.08 -9.19 -17.96
C ILE A 92 6.32 -9.60 -17.17
N LYS A 93 7.50 -9.30 -17.74
CA LYS A 93 8.78 -9.60 -17.10
C LYS A 93 8.97 -8.72 -15.86
N PHE A 94 9.11 -9.34 -14.70
CA PHE A 94 9.33 -8.65 -13.43
C PHE A 94 10.82 -8.63 -13.06
N GLU A 95 11.54 -7.60 -13.52
CA GLU A 95 12.98 -7.45 -13.31
C GLU A 95 13.36 -6.03 -12.93
N LYS A 96 14.41 -5.91 -12.09
CA LYS A 96 14.97 -4.65 -11.61
C LYS A 96 13.89 -3.62 -11.18
N PRO A 97 12.89 -4.03 -10.37
CA PRO A 97 11.70 -3.21 -10.11
C PRO A 97 12.02 -1.85 -9.49
N VAL A 98 13.02 -1.79 -8.61
CA VAL A 98 13.46 -0.54 -7.98
C VAL A 98 14.12 0.41 -8.97
N SER A 99 14.96 -0.09 -9.89
CA SER A 99 15.58 0.77 -10.92
C SER A 99 14.57 1.23 -11.95
N ARG A 100 13.60 0.39 -12.32
CA ARG A 100 12.48 0.79 -13.19
C ARG A 100 11.64 1.89 -12.55
N LEU A 101 11.36 1.78 -11.26
CA LEU A 101 10.64 2.83 -10.53
C LEU A 101 11.44 4.15 -10.50
N GLU A 102 12.75 4.09 -10.25
CA GLU A 102 13.63 5.27 -10.26
C GLU A 102 13.55 6.04 -11.58
N GLU A 103 13.73 5.39 -12.73
CA GLU A 103 13.58 6.04 -14.04
C GLU A 103 12.15 6.56 -14.27
N SER A 104 11.15 5.85 -13.74
CA SER A 104 9.74 6.26 -13.87
C SER A 104 9.46 7.55 -13.10
N LEU A 105 10.01 7.69 -11.89
CA LEU A 105 9.86 8.90 -11.05
C LEU A 105 10.55 10.10 -11.72
N GLU A 106 11.74 9.90 -12.28
CA GLU A 106 12.46 10.90 -13.06
C GLU A 106 11.63 11.38 -14.25
N ILE A 107 11.09 10.44 -15.04
CA ILE A 107 10.26 10.78 -16.21
C ILE A 107 8.99 11.52 -15.80
N ILE A 108 8.30 11.08 -14.73
CA ILE A 108 7.06 11.72 -14.28
C ILE A 108 7.34 13.17 -13.87
N ARG A 109 8.37 13.43 -13.06
CA ARG A 109 8.78 14.78 -12.66
C ARG A 109 9.20 15.62 -13.87
N LEU A 110 10.05 15.06 -14.74
CA LEU A 110 10.51 15.72 -15.96
C LEU A 110 9.35 16.18 -16.86
N LEU A 111 8.36 15.32 -17.06
CA LEU A 111 7.17 15.63 -17.87
C LEU A 111 6.26 16.66 -17.21
N TRP A 112 6.14 16.65 -15.88
CA TRP A 112 5.34 17.61 -15.14
C TRP A 112 5.97 19.00 -15.16
N GLU A 113 7.28 19.10 -14.91
CA GLU A 113 7.99 20.35 -14.69
C GLU A 113 8.43 21.03 -15.99
N SER A 114 8.60 20.27 -17.08
CA SER A 114 9.00 20.83 -18.37
C SER A 114 7.88 21.63 -19.05
N LYS A 115 8.26 22.76 -19.64
CA LYS A 115 7.41 23.55 -20.55
C LYS A 115 7.71 23.29 -22.03
N GLU A 116 8.73 22.47 -22.29
CA GLU A 116 9.26 22.17 -23.62
C GLU A 116 9.25 20.66 -23.89
N LYS A 117 9.67 20.28 -25.09
CA LYS A 117 9.89 18.88 -25.47
C LYS A 117 10.96 18.26 -24.58
N VAL A 118 10.71 17.04 -24.11
CA VAL A 118 11.66 16.28 -23.29
C VAL A 118 12.08 15.00 -24.00
N SER A 119 13.36 14.67 -23.87
CA SER A 119 13.91 13.38 -24.28
C SER A 119 14.59 12.73 -23.07
N TYR A 120 14.51 11.41 -22.99
CA TYR A 120 15.04 10.62 -21.87
C TYR A 120 15.53 9.28 -22.44
N GLU A 121 16.72 8.85 -22.07
CA GLU A 121 17.30 7.59 -22.52
C GLU A 121 17.75 6.80 -21.29
N GLY A 122 16.88 5.91 -20.82
CA GLY A 122 17.14 5.01 -19.70
C GLY A 122 17.19 3.55 -20.13
N GLU A 123 17.41 2.66 -19.16
CA GLU A 123 17.42 1.22 -19.37
C GLU A 123 16.00 0.69 -19.68
N PHE A 124 14.97 1.26 -19.04
CA PHE A 124 13.60 0.75 -19.13
C PHE A 124 12.70 1.59 -20.03
N TRP A 125 13.01 2.89 -20.15
CA TRP A 125 12.15 3.85 -20.83
C TRP A 125 12.96 4.75 -21.77
N THR A 126 12.35 5.09 -22.89
CA THR A 126 12.91 6.05 -23.84
C THR A 126 11.83 7.06 -24.22
N LEU A 127 12.16 8.35 -24.07
CA LEU A 127 11.37 9.47 -24.59
C LEU A 127 12.17 10.18 -25.67
N LYS A 128 11.50 10.56 -26.75
CA LYS A 128 12.07 11.39 -27.81
C LYS A 128 11.10 12.50 -28.14
N ASP A 129 11.51 13.74 -27.90
CA ASP A 129 10.72 14.95 -28.18
C ASP A 129 9.29 14.90 -27.60
N ALA A 130 9.11 14.25 -26.45
CA ALA A 130 7.84 14.05 -25.78
C ALA A 130 7.33 15.37 -25.18
N VAL A 131 6.01 15.57 -25.15
CA VAL A 131 5.37 16.79 -24.66
C VAL A 131 4.16 16.44 -23.79
N LEU A 132 4.06 17.06 -22.62
CA LEU A 132 2.88 17.03 -21.75
C LEU A 132 2.63 18.44 -21.20
N THR A 133 1.53 19.07 -21.61
CA THR A 133 1.24 20.48 -21.28
C THR A 133 0.04 20.68 -20.37
N ILE A 134 -0.53 19.61 -19.83
CA ILE A 134 -1.61 19.71 -18.84
C ILE A 134 -1.02 20.37 -17.59
N PRO A 135 -1.52 21.54 -17.14
CA PRO A 135 -1.03 22.14 -15.92
C PRO A 135 -1.57 21.39 -14.68
N PRO A 136 -0.90 21.48 -13.53
CA PRO A 136 -1.54 21.11 -12.27
C PRO A 136 -2.72 22.04 -11.98
N TYR A 137 -3.70 21.58 -11.20
CA TYR A 137 -4.87 22.38 -10.85
C TYR A 137 -4.48 23.62 -10.03
N LYS A 138 -3.60 23.43 -9.04
CA LYS A 138 -2.97 24.52 -8.29
C LYS A 138 -1.67 24.89 -9.01
N LYS A 139 -1.52 26.17 -9.38
CA LYS A 139 -0.35 26.66 -10.10
C LYS A 139 0.93 26.21 -9.39
N GLU A 140 1.83 25.57 -10.16
CA GLU A 140 3.16 25.10 -9.71
C GLU A 140 3.11 24.08 -8.56
N LYS A 141 1.95 23.49 -8.26
CA LYS A 141 1.79 22.45 -7.25
C LYS A 141 1.22 21.17 -7.87
N TYR A 142 2.11 20.28 -8.28
CA TYR A 142 1.79 18.98 -8.85
C TYR A 142 1.18 18.02 -7.81
N PRO A 143 0.49 16.96 -8.26
CA PRO A 143 0.03 15.89 -7.36
C PRO A 143 1.20 15.32 -6.55
N PRO A 144 1.10 15.22 -5.21
CA PRO A 144 2.17 14.65 -4.41
C PRO A 144 2.41 13.19 -4.77
N ILE A 145 3.67 12.80 -4.83
CA ILE A 145 4.11 11.43 -5.08
C ILE A 145 4.39 10.74 -3.76
N TRP A 146 3.56 9.77 -3.38
CA TRP A 146 3.73 8.96 -2.18
C TRP A 146 4.35 7.62 -2.55
N ILE A 147 5.47 7.27 -1.94
CA ILE A 147 6.21 6.06 -2.31
C ILE A 147 6.01 4.97 -1.26
N ALA A 148 5.52 3.79 -1.69
CA ALA A 148 5.52 2.60 -0.86
C ALA A 148 6.93 2.00 -0.83
N ALA A 149 7.61 2.14 0.30
CA ALA A 149 9.03 1.83 0.43
C ALA A 149 9.36 1.15 1.75
N HIS A 150 10.14 0.06 1.67
CA HIS A 150 10.60 -0.70 2.84
C HIS A 150 12.12 -0.92 2.83
N GLY A 151 12.67 -1.37 1.70
CA GLY A 151 14.09 -1.68 1.56
C GLY A 151 14.98 -0.42 1.41
N PRO A 152 16.28 -0.49 1.75
CA PRO A 152 17.19 0.66 1.75
C PRO A 152 17.17 1.51 0.48
N LYS A 153 17.22 0.87 -0.70
CA LYS A 153 17.17 1.60 -1.98
C LYS A 153 15.83 2.31 -2.19
N MET A 154 14.71 1.72 -1.77
CA MET A 154 13.40 2.35 -1.87
C MET A 154 13.25 3.54 -0.91
N LEU A 155 13.84 3.45 0.29
CA LEU A 155 13.87 4.55 1.25
C LEU A 155 14.73 5.73 0.73
N GLU A 156 15.85 5.43 0.08
CA GLU A 156 16.66 6.43 -0.62
C GLU A 156 15.85 7.15 -1.72
N LEU A 157 15.14 6.40 -2.57
CA LEU A 157 14.27 6.97 -3.61
C LEU A 157 13.15 7.82 -3.00
N THR A 158 12.62 7.43 -1.85
CA THR A 158 11.59 8.21 -1.14
C THR A 158 12.14 9.56 -0.69
N GLY A 159 13.35 9.62 -0.13
CA GLY A 159 14.00 10.88 0.21
C GLY A 159 14.29 11.74 -1.03
N LYS A 160 14.71 11.12 -2.13
CA LYS A 160 15.08 11.80 -3.37
C LYS A 160 13.87 12.37 -4.14
N TYR A 161 12.76 11.62 -4.25
CA TYR A 161 11.66 11.93 -5.17
C TYR A 161 10.27 12.07 -4.52
N GLY A 162 10.08 11.51 -3.32
CA GLY A 162 8.78 11.42 -2.68
C GLY A 162 8.35 12.72 -1.99
N ASP A 163 7.06 13.01 -2.04
CA ASP A 163 6.38 14.01 -1.19
C ASP A 163 5.66 13.34 -0.01
N GLY A 164 5.62 12.02 0.01
CA GLY A 164 5.15 11.23 1.13
C GLY A 164 5.71 9.81 1.10
N TRP A 165 5.64 9.15 2.26
CA TRP A 165 6.06 7.77 2.45
C TRP A 165 4.85 6.94 2.87
N LEU A 166 4.61 5.80 2.22
CA LEU A 166 3.46 4.94 2.52
C LEU A 166 3.89 3.48 2.71
N PRO A 167 4.59 3.15 3.81
CA PRO A 167 4.95 1.78 4.10
C PRO A 167 3.71 0.97 4.48
N ALA A 168 3.71 -0.32 4.17
CA ALA A 168 2.88 -1.29 4.87
C ALA A 168 3.45 -1.56 6.27
N TYR A 169 2.61 -2.09 7.17
CA TYR A 169 2.89 -2.31 8.60
C TYR A 169 4.36 -2.58 8.97
N SER A 170 4.80 -1.90 10.02
CA SER A 170 6.14 -1.99 10.63
C SER A 170 5.95 -1.63 12.09
N ASP A 171 6.60 -2.30 13.04
CA ASP A 171 6.56 -1.84 14.42
C ASP A 171 7.09 -0.39 14.55
N PRO A 172 6.70 0.38 15.59
CA PRO A 172 7.07 1.78 15.72
C PRO A 172 8.60 2.05 15.73
N LYS A 173 9.41 1.11 16.24
CA LYS A 173 10.87 1.28 16.26
C LYS A 173 11.45 1.14 14.86
N ALA A 174 11.06 0.10 14.11
CA ALA A 174 11.47 -0.05 12.73
C ALA A 174 10.91 1.08 11.85
N TYR A 175 9.69 1.57 12.12
CA TYR A 175 9.11 2.73 11.45
C TYR A 175 10.00 3.97 11.61
N LYS A 176 10.37 4.32 12.86
CA LYS A 176 11.29 5.42 13.18
C LYS A 176 12.61 5.31 12.42
N MET A 177 13.21 4.11 12.43
CA MET A 177 14.51 3.87 11.77
C MET A 177 14.45 4.07 10.26
N ARG A 178 13.36 3.64 9.62
CA ARG A 178 13.13 3.81 8.17
C ARG A 178 12.82 5.27 7.84
N LEU A 179 12.02 5.95 8.65
CA LEU A 179 11.75 7.39 8.49
C LEU A 179 13.04 8.22 8.58
N ASP A 180 13.90 7.92 9.56
CA ASP A 180 15.20 8.59 9.70
C ASP A 180 16.12 8.33 8.49
N HIS A 181 15.99 7.17 7.83
CA HIS A 181 16.70 6.90 6.58
C HIS A 181 16.22 7.84 5.48
N ILE A 182 14.91 7.94 5.28
CA ILE A 182 14.29 8.81 4.28
C ILE A 182 14.74 10.26 4.47
N TYR A 183 14.73 10.75 5.71
CA TYR A 183 15.19 12.11 6.03
C TYR A 183 16.67 12.34 5.75
N ARG A 184 17.54 11.34 5.99
CA ARG A 184 18.96 11.43 5.60
C ARG A 184 19.11 11.45 4.08
N ALA A 185 18.35 10.64 3.36
CA ALA A 185 18.34 10.61 1.91
C ALA A 185 17.86 11.94 1.30
N ALA A 186 16.81 12.53 1.85
CA ALA A 186 16.31 13.85 1.45
C ALA A 186 17.40 14.92 1.58
N LYS A 187 18.07 15.00 2.74
CA LYS A 187 19.19 15.93 2.96
C LYS A 187 20.36 15.70 2.00
N LYS A 188 20.68 14.44 1.70
CA LYS A 188 21.74 14.07 0.73
C LYS A 188 21.42 14.55 -0.69
N HIS A 189 20.13 14.71 -1.01
CA HIS A 189 19.63 15.22 -2.28
C HIS A 189 19.17 16.67 -2.21
N ASP A 190 19.64 17.44 -1.22
CA ASP A 190 19.35 18.88 -1.05
C ASP A 190 17.85 19.22 -0.92
N ARG A 191 17.04 18.27 -0.45
CA ARG A 191 15.62 18.45 -0.16
C ARG A 191 15.39 18.67 1.32
N ASP A 192 14.38 19.47 1.66
CA ASP A 192 13.93 19.62 3.04
C ASP A 192 13.12 18.37 3.46
N PRO A 193 13.57 17.61 4.48
CA PRO A 193 12.83 16.47 5.00
C PRO A 193 11.39 16.78 5.44
N SER A 194 11.10 18.03 5.81
CA SER A 194 9.75 18.43 6.23
C SER A 194 8.74 18.48 5.08
N GLU A 195 9.19 18.44 3.82
CA GLU A 195 8.33 18.31 2.65
C GLU A 195 7.81 16.89 2.42
N ILE A 196 8.29 15.90 3.19
CA ILE A 196 7.91 14.49 3.04
C ILE A 196 6.91 14.14 4.14
N THR A 197 5.65 13.91 3.77
CA THR A 197 4.61 13.46 4.72
C THR A 197 4.86 12.00 5.14
N PRO A 198 5.11 11.71 6.42
CA PRO A 198 5.24 10.35 6.92
C PRO A 198 3.87 9.69 7.03
N GLY A 199 3.61 8.73 6.15
CA GLY A 199 2.38 7.94 6.13
C GLY A 199 2.55 6.54 6.73
N LEU A 200 1.44 5.80 6.84
CA LEU A 200 1.39 4.37 7.13
C LEU A 200 0.13 3.77 6.50
N PHE A 201 0.29 2.69 5.74
CA PHE A 201 -0.81 1.83 5.32
C PHE A 201 -0.89 0.61 6.24
N THR A 202 -2.08 0.33 6.78
CA THR A 202 -2.27 -0.86 7.61
C THR A 202 -3.70 -1.42 7.51
N TYR A 203 -3.81 -2.72 7.75
CA TYR A 203 -5.08 -3.40 7.90
C TYR A 203 -5.56 -3.33 9.35
N ILE A 204 -6.86 -3.15 9.54
CA ILE A 204 -7.46 -3.03 10.87
C ILE A 204 -8.54 -4.09 11.10
N VAL A 205 -8.48 -4.71 12.29
CA VAL A 205 -9.54 -5.55 12.88
C VAL A 205 -10.05 -4.86 14.14
N ILE A 206 -11.30 -4.41 14.15
CA ILE A 206 -11.84 -3.56 15.22
C ILE A 206 -13.25 -3.97 15.64
N ASP A 207 -13.44 -4.12 16.95
CA ASP A 207 -14.71 -4.45 17.58
C ASP A 207 -14.79 -3.78 18.97
N GLU A 208 -15.97 -3.68 19.58
CA GLU A 208 -16.09 -3.14 20.93
C GLU A 208 -15.52 -4.09 21.99
N GLU A 209 -15.42 -5.39 21.66
CA GLU A 209 -14.89 -6.41 22.55
C GLU A 209 -13.57 -7.00 22.01
N HIS A 210 -12.51 -6.95 22.82
CA HIS A 210 -11.16 -7.39 22.41
C HIS A 210 -11.10 -8.87 22.00
N ASN A 211 -11.81 -9.74 22.71
CA ASN A 211 -11.88 -11.18 22.41
C ASN A 211 -12.43 -11.47 21.01
N VAL A 212 -13.36 -10.65 20.51
CA VAL A 212 -13.84 -10.79 19.13
C VAL A 212 -12.70 -10.50 18.15
N CYS A 213 -11.92 -9.44 18.39
CA CYS A 213 -10.75 -9.14 17.56
C CYS A 213 -9.72 -10.27 17.61
N ASP A 214 -9.49 -10.84 18.80
CA ASP A 214 -8.55 -11.96 19.02
C ASP A 214 -8.92 -13.22 18.21
N GLU A 215 -10.21 -13.54 18.12
CA GLU A 215 -10.72 -14.62 17.28
C GLU A 215 -10.56 -14.28 15.79
N LEU A 216 -10.89 -13.05 15.38
CA LEU A 216 -10.85 -12.64 13.98
C LEU A 216 -9.45 -12.61 13.39
N ILE A 217 -8.42 -12.22 14.15
CA ILE A 217 -7.03 -12.24 13.67
C ILE A 217 -6.49 -13.67 13.45
N ALA A 218 -7.13 -14.68 14.05
CA ALA A 218 -6.76 -16.08 13.89
C ALA A 218 -7.43 -16.75 12.68
N THR A 219 -8.31 -16.04 11.96
CA THR A 219 -9.06 -16.59 10.82
C THR A 219 -8.17 -16.94 9.63
N PRO A 220 -8.62 -17.85 8.74
CA PRO A 220 -7.88 -18.19 7.53
C PRO A 220 -7.56 -16.99 6.65
N TYR A 221 -8.46 -16.01 6.57
CA TYR A 221 -8.25 -14.79 5.79
C TYR A 221 -7.04 -14.00 6.29
N VAL A 222 -7.01 -13.67 7.59
CA VAL A 222 -5.94 -12.87 8.19
C VAL A 222 -4.62 -13.65 8.16
N LYS A 223 -4.63 -14.94 8.50
CA LYS A 223 -3.42 -15.77 8.44
C LYS A 223 -2.88 -15.91 7.02
N ASN A 224 -3.73 -15.97 6.00
CA ASN A 224 -3.29 -15.95 4.62
C ASN A 224 -2.59 -14.63 4.27
N MET A 225 -3.06 -13.50 4.78
CA MET A 225 -2.37 -12.21 4.56
C MET A 225 -0.96 -12.21 5.16
N LEU A 226 -0.74 -12.88 6.30
CA LEU A 226 0.59 -12.99 6.90
C LEU A 226 1.57 -13.82 6.04
N LEU A 227 1.09 -14.69 5.14
CA LEU A 227 1.94 -15.39 4.17
C LEU A 227 2.52 -14.47 3.10
N THR A 228 2.08 -13.20 3.03
CA THR A 228 2.67 -12.19 2.14
C THR A 228 3.88 -11.50 2.77
N PHE A 229 4.16 -11.75 4.05
CA PHE A 229 5.27 -11.12 4.74
C PHE A 229 6.57 -11.88 4.45
N PRO A 230 7.72 -11.19 4.42
CA PRO A 230 9.00 -11.85 4.15
C PRO A 230 9.41 -12.78 5.31
N ASN A 231 10.27 -13.75 5.02
CA ASN A 231 10.83 -14.67 6.02
C ASN A 231 11.47 -13.95 7.24
N SER A 232 11.97 -12.72 7.06
CA SER A 232 12.54 -11.94 8.16
C SER A 232 11.55 -11.68 9.30
N VAL A 233 10.24 -11.57 9.02
CA VAL A 233 9.24 -11.39 10.08
C VAL A 233 9.08 -12.67 10.90
N PHE A 234 9.03 -13.83 10.24
CA PHE A 234 8.92 -15.12 10.93
C PHE A 234 10.20 -15.46 11.72
N ALA A 235 11.36 -15.04 11.23
CA ALA A 235 12.64 -15.23 11.90
C ALA A 235 12.71 -14.52 13.27
N GLU A 236 11.96 -13.44 13.49
CA GLU A 236 11.85 -12.77 14.81
C GLU A 236 11.19 -13.66 15.87
N TYR A 237 10.49 -14.72 15.45
CA TYR A 237 9.83 -15.71 16.30
C TYR A 237 10.55 -17.07 16.26
N ASP A 238 11.82 -17.10 15.83
CA ASP A 238 12.60 -18.32 15.63
C ASP A 238 11.93 -19.31 14.65
N MET A 239 11.18 -18.78 13.69
CA MET A 239 10.44 -19.56 12.69
C MET A 239 10.95 -19.29 11.27
N LYS A 240 10.70 -20.26 10.41
CA LYS A 240 10.84 -20.12 8.96
C LYS A 240 9.47 -19.76 8.37
N HIS A 241 9.47 -19.01 7.29
CA HIS A 241 8.25 -18.70 6.56
C HIS A 241 7.53 -20.01 6.16
N PRO A 242 6.21 -20.14 6.36
CA PRO A 242 5.49 -21.40 6.12
C PRO A 242 5.57 -21.92 4.68
N LEU A 243 5.87 -21.05 3.71
CA LEU A 243 6.02 -21.39 2.28
C LEU A 243 7.49 -21.59 1.83
N GLY A 244 8.48 -21.46 2.72
CA GLY A 244 9.90 -21.71 2.43
C GLY A 244 10.87 -20.61 2.88
N GLU A 245 12.13 -20.97 3.11
CA GLU A 245 13.15 -20.07 3.71
C GLU A 245 13.56 -18.90 2.83
N ASP A 246 13.52 -19.08 1.51
CA ASP A 246 13.89 -18.06 0.53
C ASP A 246 12.72 -17.14 0.15
N PHE A 247 11.58 -17.26 0.83
CA PHE A 247 10.36 -16.51 0.50
C PHE A 247 10.49 -15.02 0.86
N TYR A 248 10.46 -14.17 -0.17
CA TYR A 248 10.64 -12.73 -0.08
C TYR A 248 9.30 -11.95 -0.04
N GLY A 249 8.26 -12.58 0.51
CA GLY A 249 6.96 -11.97 0.76
C GLY A 249 6.17 -11.67 -0.52
N LEU A 250 5.59 -10.46 -0.61
CA LEU A 250 4.72 -10.00 -1.71
C LEU A 250 5.34 -10.22 -3.12
N ILE A 251 6.66 -10.15 -3.24
CA ILE A 251 7.34 -10.36 -4.52
C ILE A 251 7.18 -11.81 -5.04
N ASP A 252 7.18 -12.79 -4.14
CA ASP A 252 7.10 -14.22 -4.49
C ASP A 252 5.69 -14.79 -4.35
N TYR A 253 4.83 -14.12 -3.58
CA TYR A 253 3.47 -14.58 -3.30
C TYR A 253 2.55 -14.38 -4.50
N ILE A 254 2.41 -15.42 -5.34
CA ILE A 254 1.44 -15.44 -6.44
C ILE A 254 0.26 -16.34 -6.07
N PRO A 255 -0.90 -15.79 -5.68
CA PRO A 255 -2.02 -16.55 -5.09
C PRO A 255 -2.56 -17.62 -6.03
N THR A 256 -2.57 -17.36 -7.33
CA THR A 256 -3.08 -18.28 -8.36
C THR A 256 -2.24 -19.56 -8.51
N LYS A 257 -1.08 -19.65 -7.86
CA LYS A 257 -0.22 -20.85 -7.84
C LYS A 257 -0.52 -21.79 -6.67
N PHE A 258 -1.33 -21.36 -5.70
CA PHE A 258 -1.53 -22.13 -4.47
C PHE A 258 -2.91 -22.78 -4.42
N ASP A 259 -2.92 -24.10 -4.25
CA ASP A 259 -4.14 -24.84 -3.94
C ASP A 259 -4.55 -24.68 -2.46
N LYS A 260 -5.77 -25.16 -2.17
CA LYS A 260 -6.38 -25.04 -0.84
C LYS A 260 -5.56 -25.79 0.21
N GLU A 261 -5.10 -26.99 -0.10
CA GLU A 261 -4.38 -27.84 0.87
C GLU A 261 -3.08 -27.19 1.31
N THR A 262 -2.30 -26.69 0.34
CA THR A 262 -1.04 -25.98 0.58
C THR A 262 -1.25 -24.76 1.48
N ILE A 263 -2.26 -23.94 1.19
CA ILE A 263 -2.53 -22.73 1.98
C ILE A 263 -3.01 -23.09 3.38
N MET A 264 -3.94 -24.03 3.51
CA MET A 264 -4.46 -24.45 4.81
C MET A 264 -3.36 -25.05 5.70
N GLU A 265 -2.45 -25.83 5.11
CA GLU A 265 -1.27 -26.33 5.81
C GLU A 265 -0.36 -25.17 6.26
N ALA A 266 -0.06 -24.23 5.36
CA ALA A 266 0.81 -23.09 5.65
C ALA A 266 0.26 -22.19 6.77
N ILE A 267 -1.02 -21.81 6.72
CA ILE A 267 -1.63 -20.97 7.75
C ILE A 267 -1.76 -21.68 9.11
N SER A 268 -1.89 -23.02 9.10
CA SER A 268 -1.97 -23.79 10.35
C SER A 268 -0.68 -23.71 11.17
N LYS A 269 0.45 -23.48 10.51
CA LYS A 269 1.77 -23.32 11.13
C LYS A 269 1.96 -21.94 11.76
N ILE A 270 1.12 -20.95 11.44
CA ILE A 270 1.26 -19.58 11.95
C ILE A 270 0.73 -19.52 13.39
N PRO A 271 1.59 -19.23 14.39
CA PRO A 271 1.16 -19.07 15.77
C PRO A 271 0.28 -17.84 15.93
N HIS A 272 -0.66 -17.93 16.87
CA HIS A 272 -1.53 -16.81 17.23
C HIS A 272 -0.74 -15.55 17.61
N LYS A 273 0.39 -15.70 18.32
CA LYS A 273 1.29 -14.60 18.69
C LYS A 273 1.73 -13.75 17.50
N ILE A 274 2.06 -14.35 16.36
CA ILE A 274 2.44 -13.59 15.16
C ILE A 274 1.25 -12.77 14.66
N CYS A 275 0.04 -13.32 14.70
CA CYS A 275 -1.17 -12.60 14.30
C CYS A 275 -1.41 -11.37 15.19
N ASN A 276 -1.28 -11.54 16.50
CA ASN A 276 -1.45 -10.49 17.50
C ASN A 276 -0.43 -9.34 17.33
N ASP A 277 0.82 -9.68 17.06
CA ASP A 277 1.92 -8.71 17.01
C ASP A 277 2.03 -7.98 15.66
N THR A 278 1.37 -8.48 14.61
CA THR A 278 1.51 -7.93 13.23
C THR A 278 0.27 -7.23 12.70
N ILE A 279 -0.92 -7.54 13.22
CA ILE A 279 -2.16 -6.91 12.79
C ILE A 279 -2.52 -5.77 13.74
N LEU A 280 -2.95 -4.63 13.19
CA LEU A 280 -3.53 -3.58 14.01
C LEU A 280 -4.95 -4.02 14.42
N HIS A 281 -5.08 -4.58 15.62
CA HIS A 281 -6.38 -5.05 16.13
C HIS A 281 -6.69 -4.59 17.56
N GLY A 282 -7.97 -4.58 17.92
CA GLY A 282 -8.44 -4.31 19.29
C GLY A 282 -9.71 -3.48 19.33
N THR A 283 -10.03 -2.97 20.51
CA THR A 283 -11.08 -1.99 20.74
C THR A 283 -10.71 -0.61 20.19
N PRO A 284 -11.67 0.30 19.95
CA PRO A 284 -11.35 1.65 19.48
C PRO A 284 -10.27 2.36 20.32
N ASP A 285 -10.33 2.23 21.65
CA ASP A 285 -9.35 2.85 22.56
C ASP A 285 -7.96 2.21 22.45
N GLU A 286 -7.88 0.88 22.29
CA GLU A 286 -6.61 0.17 22.07
C GLU A 286 -6.00 0.55 20.71
N ILE A 287 -6.82 0.68 19.66
CA ILE A 287 -6.38 1.13 18.35
C ILE A 287 -5.84 2.56 18.42
N ILE A 288 -6.53 3.47 19.12
CA ILE A 288 -6.06 4.84 19.35
C ILE A 288 -4.68 4.81 20.02
N GLY A 289 -4.53 4.07 21.13
CA GLY A 289 -3.26 3.97 21.84
C GLY A 289 -2.12 3.43 20.96
N LYS A 290 -2.38 2.42 20.13
CA LYS A 290 -1.40 1.90 19.16
C LYS A 290 -1.03 2.95 18.11
N ILE A 291 -1.98 3.71 17.57
CA ILE A 291 -1.70 4.78 16.59
C ILE A 291 -0.89 5.92 17.24
N GLU A 292 -1.15 6.25 18.52
CA GLU A 292 -0.36 7.25 19.25
C GLU A 292 1.12 6.85 19.38
N GLU A 293 1.43 5.56 19.50
CA GLU A 293 2.82 5.08 19.49
C GLU A 293 3.53 5.39 18.17
N TYR A 294 2.82 5.28 17.05
CA TYR A 294 3.33 5.71 15.74
C TYR A 294 3.45 7.23 15.64
N ALA A 295 2.47 7.98 16.15
CA ALA A 295 2.50 9.44 16.14
C ALA A 295 3.73 9.98 16.90
N LYS A 296 4.06 9.37 18.05
CA LYS A 296 5.28 9.71 18.84
C LYS A 296 6.58 9.53 18.07
N VAL A 297 6.61 8.67 17.05
CA VAL A 297 7.79 8.42 16.22
C VAL A 297 7.75 9.12 14.85
N GLY A 298 6.76 10.00 14.64
CA GLY A 298 6.69 10.89 13.49
C GLY A 298 5.64 10.53 12.44
N LEU A 299 4.73 9.58 12.69
CA LEU A 299 3.61 9.35 11.79
C LEU A 299 2.69 10.59 11.73
N GLU A 300 2.36 11.04 10.52
CA GLU A 300 1.45 12.17 10.29
C GLU A 300 0.17 11.77 9.55
N HIS A 301 0.19 10.66 8.80
CA HIS A 301 -0.97 10.21 8.03
C HIS A 301 -1.16 8.70 8.09
N ILE A 302 -2.38 8.22 8.35
CA ILE A 302 -2.67 6.79 8.38
C ILE A 302 -3.77 6.43 7.38
N VAL A 303 -3.53 5.37 6.61
CA VAL A 303 -4.48 4.74 5.71
C VAL A 303 -4.90 3.40 6.32
N LEU A 304 -6.17 3.34 6.75
CA LEU A 304 -6.76 2.16 7.39
C LEU A 304 -7.60 1.36 6.40
N THR A 305 -7.26 0.09 6.20
CA THR A 305 -8.08 -0.86 5.44
C THR A 305 -8.83 -1.77 6.39
N ASN A 306 -10.14 -1.60 6.49
CA ASN A 306 -10.98 -2.44 7.35
C ASN A 306 -11.10 -3.85 6.79
N ILE A 307 -10.61 -4.82 7.55
CA ILE A 307 -10.72 -6.25 7.21
C ILE A 307 -11.53 -7.04 8.24
N THR A 308 -12.07 -6.38 9.27
CA THR A 308 -12.84 -7.00 10.35
C THR A 308 -13.95 -7.92 9.82
N PHE A 309 -14.65 -7.47 8.79
CA PHE A 309 -15.82 -8.16 8.27
C PHE A 309 -15.51 -9.24 7.22
N MET A 310 -14.24 -9.45 6.88
CA MET A 310 -13.86 -10.40 5.82
C MET A 310 -14.24 -11.84 6.19
N SER A 311 -14.14 -12.19 7.48
CA SER A 311 -14.52 -13.49 8.03
C SER A 311 -15.79 -13.45 8.89
N ASP A 312 -16.35 -12.27 9.17
CA ASP A 312 -17.65 -12.11 9.85
C ASP A 312 -18.43 -10.91 9.29
N ILE A 313 -19.36 -11.16 8.37
CA ILE A 313 -20.12 -10.09 7.70
C ILE A 313 -21.05 -9.33 8.65
N SER A 314 -21.38 -9.90 9.82
CA SER A 314 -22.18 -9.19 10.83
C SER A 314 -21.45 -7.95 11.38
N LYS A 315 -20.10 -7.95 11.27
CA LYS A 315 -19.23 -6.86 11.74
C LYS A 315 -19.09 -5.70 10.78
N ILE A 316 -19.70 -5.73 9.58
CA ILE A 316 -19.61 -4.61 8.62
C ILE A 316 -19.99 -3.30 9.31
N LYS A 317 -21.18 -3.20 9.90
CA LYS A 317 -21.66 -1.95 10.49
C LYS A 317 -20.88 -1.55 11.76
N SER A 318 -20.63 -2.49 12.66
CA SER A 318 -19.97 -2.20 13.94
C SER A 318 -18.51 -1.76 13.75
N SER A 319 -17.76 -2.42 12.86
CA SER A 319 -16.36 -2.08 12.62
C SER A 319 -16.17 -0.69 12.00
N PHE A 320 -17.04 -0.28 11.06
CA PHE A 320 -17.02 1.10 10.54
C PHE A 320 -17.43 2.12 11.62
N SER A 321 -18.33 1.78 12.55
CA SER A 321 -18.64 2.63 13.70
C SER A 321 -17.45 2.76 14.64
N GLY A 322 -16.71 1.68 14.90
CA GLY A 322 -15.47 1.69 15.67
C GLY A 322 -14.41 2.58 15.02
N MET A 323 -14.19 2.44 13.70
CA MET A 323 -13.27 3.30 12.96
C MET A 323 -13.67 4.77 13.02
N LYS A 324 -14.97 5.08 13.01
CA LYS A 324 -15.45 6.46 13.13
C LYS A 324 -15.02 7.07 14.48
N LYS A 325 -15.12 6.32 15.59
CA LYS A 325 -14.63 6.77 16.91
C LYS A 325 -13.13 7.06 16.88
N VAL A 326 -12.33 6.17 16.28
CA VAL A 326 -10.87 6.38 16.11
C VAL A 326 -10.59 7.65 15.31
N LEU A 327 -11.31 7.86 14.20
CA LEU A 327 -11.15 9.05 13.36
C LEU A 327 -11.58 10.34 14.07
N GLU A 328 -12.62 10.31 14.90
CA GLU A 328 -13.08 11.47 15.67
C GLU A 328 -12.04 11.90 16.71
N TYR A 329 -11.35 10.94 17.34
CA TYR A 329 -10.27 11.21 18.30
C TYR A 329 -9.10 11.99 17.68
N PHE A 330 -8.63 11.59 16.49
CA PHE A 330 -7.49 12.27 15.84
C PHE A 330 -7.88 13.54 15.07
N LYS A 331 -9.18 13.85 14.97
CA LYS A 331 -9.68 15.10 14.37
C LYS A 331 -9.93 16.21 15.38
N SER A 332 -10.10 15.87 16.66
CA SER A 332 -10.35 16.82 17.76
C SER A 332 -9.08 17.48 18.26
#